data_AF-A0A968T5L3-F1
#
_entry.id   AF-A0A968T5L3-F1
#
_cell.length_a   1.000
_cell.length_b   1.000
_cell.length_c   1.000
_cell.angle_alpha   90.00
_cell.angle_beta   90.00
_cell.angle_gamma   90.00
#
_symmetry.space_group_name_H-M   'P 1'
#
loop_
_entity.id
_entity.type
_entity.pdbx_description
1 polymer ?
#
loop_
_entity_poly.entity_id
_entity_poly.type
_entity_poly.pdbx_seq_one_letter_code
_entity_poly.pdbx_strand_id
1 'polypeptide(L)'
;MREIGHISTSFEGNRIALAEFEKEVQIFDIDSFQEISEFTSVLSFGGKRIAINKLGDICAWGAWSRHGICGYNANSGELLWQRKDLKRVLISVSVFANQVFKLKSFI
;
A
#
# COMPACT_ATOMS: atom_id res chain seq x y z
N MET A 1 -11.42 6.78 -18.10
CA MET A 1 -11.14 5.45 -17.54
C MET A 1 -9.92 5.61 -16.65
N ARG A 2 -10.02 5.28 -15.36
CA ARG A 2 -8.90 5.46 -14.42
C ARG A 2 -7.83 4.39 -14.69
N GLU A 3 -6.56 4.76 -14.74
CA GLU A 3 -5.46 3.83 -15.05
C GLU A 3 -4.88 3.25 -13.76
N ILE A 4 -5.09 1.94 -13.56
CA ILE A 4 -4.58 1.22 -12.38
C ILE A 4 -3.14 0.78 -12.64
N GLY A 5 -2.19 1.39 -11.91
CA GLY A 5 -0.77 1.06 -12.01
C GLY A 5 -0.33 -0.05 -11.05
N HIS A 6 -1.04 -0.23 -9.94
CA HIS A 6 -0.68 -1.22 -8.91
C HIS A 6 -1.88 -1.89 -8.26
N ILE A 7 -1.68 -3.15 -7.86
CA ILE A 7 -2.66 -3.98 -7.17
C ILE A 7 -1.95 -4.77 -6.05
N SER A 8 -2.60 -4.89 -4.89
CA SER A 8 -2.16 -5.75 -3.80
C SER A 8 -3.37 -6.30 -3.06
N THR A 9 -3.26 -7.54 -2.58
CA THR A 9 -4.29 -8.18 -1.76
C THR A 9 -3.78 -8.42 -0.35
N SER A 10 -4.69 -8.39 0.61
CA SER A 10 -4.47 -9.00 1.92
C SER A 10 -4.24 -10.51 1.79
N PHE A 11 -3.61 -11.12 2.79
CA PHE A 11 -3.37 -12.57 2.78
C PHE A 11 -4.66 -13.37 2.95
N GLU A 12 -5.56 -12.91 3.82
CA GLU A 12 -6.88 -13.56 4.02
C GLU A 12 -7.79 -13.41 2.78
N GLY A 13 -7.39 -12.61 1.79
CA GLY A 13 -8.09 -12.49 0.51
C GLY A 13 -9.40 -11.70 0.57
N ASN A 14 -9.67 -11.01 1.68
CA ASN A 14 -10.90 -10.23 1.88
C ASN A 14 -10.74 -8.74 1.51
N ARG A 15 -9.50 -8.28 1.30
CA ARG A 15 -9.18 -6.90 0.90
C ARG A 15 -8.31 -6.85 -0.34
N ILE A 16 -8.60 -5.88 -1.19
CA ILE A 16 -7.76 -5.49 -2.32
C ILE A 16 -7.51 -3.99 -2.29
N ALA A 17 -6.27 -3.60 -2.56
CA ALA A 17 -5.88 -2.22 -2.77
C ALA A 17 -5.55 -2.02 -4.25
N LEU A 18 -6.20 -1.04 -4.84
CA LEU A 18 -5.97 -0.57 -6.19
C LEU A 18 -5.32 0.80 -6.12
N ALA A 19 -4.27 1.00 -6.89
CA ALA A 19 -3.60 2.29 -6.94
C ALA A 19 -3.58 2.84 -8.34
N GLU A 20 -4.06 4.06 -8.44
CA GLU A 20 -4.08 4.83 -9.65
C GLU A 20 -2.73 5.50 -9.90
N PHE A 21 -2.47 5.76 -11.19
CA PHE A 21 -1.28 6.48 -11.62
C PHE A 21 -1.13 7.86 -10.94
N GLU A 22 -2.25 8.51 -10.60
CA GLU A 22 -2.31 9.88 -10.08
C GLU A 22 -2.44 10.00 -8.55
N LYS A 23 -1.99 8.99 -7.80
CA LYS A 23 -1.80 8.98 -6.32
C LYS A 23 -2.94 8.44 -5.48
N GLU A 24 -4.11 8.24 -6.07
CA GLU A 24 -5.25 7.69 -5.36
C GLU A 24 -5.10 6.20 -5.13
N VAL A 25 -5.38 5.79 -3.89
CA VAL A 25 -5.43 4.40 -3.48
C VAL A 25 -6.85 4.12 -3.00
N GLN A 26 -7.46 3.13 -3.60
CA GLN A 26 -8.78 2.63 -3.22
C GLN A 26 -8.64 1.27 -2.55
N ILE A 27 -9.33 1.09 -1.44
CA ILE A 27 -9.44 -0.19 -0.73
C ILE A 27 -10.85 -0.73 -0.93
N PHE A 28 -10.94 -1.98 -1.38
CA PHE A 28 -12.20 -2.68 -1.55
C PHE A 28 -12.28 -3.91 -0.65
N ASP A 29 -13.50 -4.17 -0.17
CA ASP A 29 -13.91 -5.45 0.36
C ASP A 29 -14.26 -6.37 -0.81
N ILE A 30 -13.61 -7.53 -0.89
CA ILE A 30 -13.80 -8.46 -2.03
C ILE A 30 -15.16 -9.15 -1.96
N ASP A 31 -15.64 -9.49 -0.76
CA ASP A 31 -16.86 -10.29 -0.59
C ASP A 31 -18.12 -9.49 -0.94
N SER A 32 -18.15 -8.22 -0.53
CA SER A 32 -19.26 -7.29 -0.79
C SER A 32 -19.08 -6.47 -2.07
N PHE A 33 -17.90 -6.49 -2.67
CA PHE A 33 -17.50 -5.61 -3.80
C PHE A 33 -17.68 -4.11 -3.51
N GLN A 34 -17.64 -3.72 -2.24
CA GLN A 34 -17.78 -2.32 -1.84
C GLN A 34 -16.42 -1.67 -1.62
N GLU A 35 -16.33 -0.40 -2.01
CA GLU A 35 -15.21 0.45 -1.62
C GLU A 35 -15.33 0.75 -0.12
N ILE A 36 -14.23 0.51 0.61
CA ILE A 36 -14.11 0.82 2.04
C ILE A 36 -13.58 2.23 2.22
N SER A 37 -12.57 2.61 1.43
CA SER A 37 -11.95 3.93 1.51
C SER A 37 -11.19 4.29 0.24
N GLU A 38 -11.08 5.59 -0.02
CA GLU A 38 -10.22 6.20 -1.04
C GLU A 38 -9.31 7.23 -0.35
N PHE A 39 -8.02 7.23 -0.67
CA PHE A 39 -7.08 8.20 -0.11
C PHE A 39 -5.88 8.50 -1.01
N THR A 40 -5.43 9.75 -0.93
CA THR A 40 -4.23 10.22 -1.63
C THR A 40 -2.96 9.74 -0.92
N SER A 41 -2.20 8.88 -1.58
CA SER A 41 -0.91 8.38 -1.09
C SER A 41 0.26 9.35 -1.32
N VAL A 42 1.37 9.12 -0.62
CA VAL A 42 2.65 9.81 -0.87
C VAL A 42 3.31 9.27 -2.15
N LEU A 43 2.73 9.58 -3.30
CA LEU A 43 3.22 9.01 -4.54
C LEU A 43 4.62 9.51 -4.92
N SER A 44 5.39 8.60 -5.47
CA SER A 44 6.48 8.88 -6.40
C SER A 44 6.44 7.77 -7.45
N PHE A 45 6.58 8.14 -8.73
CA PHE A 45 6.53 7.20 -9.86
C PHE A 45 7.53 6.03 -9.74
N GLY A 46 7.14 4.87 -10.31
CA GLY A 46 7.97 3.68 -10.54
C GLY A 46 7.74 2.49 -9.58
N GLY A 47 7.96 1.25 -10.07
CA GLY A 47 8.10 0.02 -9.27
C GLY A 47 6.86 -0.49 -8.49
N LYS A 48 6.87 -1.76 -8.04
CA LYS A 48 5.84 -2.29 -7.11
C LYS A 48 6.07 -1.73 -5.70
N ARG A 49 5.14 -0.89 -5.22
CA ARG A 49 5.32 -0.15 -3.94
C ARG A 49 4.10 -0.11 -3.03
N ILE A 50 3.08 -0.91 -3.32
CA ILE A 50 1.90 -1.06 -2.46
C ILE A 50 1.89 -2.42 -1.80
N ALA A 51 1.44 -2.46 -0.55
CA ALA A 51 1.17 -3.69 0.18
C ALA A 51 0.05 -3.49 1.19
N ILE A 52 -0.86 -4.47 1.30
CA ILE A 52 -1.77 -4.58 2.44
C ILE A 52 -1.21 -5.63 3.41
N ASN A 53 -1.35 -5.39 4.72
CA ASN A 53 -0.96 -6.37 5.73
C ASN A 53 -1.91 -7.59 5.76
N LYS A 54 -1.60 -8.58 6.61
CA LYS A 54 -2.37 -9.82 6.70
C LYS A 54 -3.87 -9.58 6.95
N LEU A 55 -4.19 -8.71 7.92
CA LEU A 55 -5.55 -8.46 8.39
C LEU A 55 -6.35 -7.51 7.49
N GLY A 56 -5.69 -6.81 6.57
CA GLY A 56 -6.39 -5.90 5.67
C GLY A 56 -6.57 -4.47 6.19
N ASP A 57 -6.10 -4.15 7.40
CA ASP A 57 -6.34 -2.88 8.10
C ASP A 57 -5.21 -1.86 7.92
N ILE A 58 -4.03 -2.29 7.42
CA ILE A 58 -2.91 -1.39 7.14
C ILE A 58 -2.49 -1.52 5.67
N CYS A 59 -2.48 -0.39 4.96
CA CYS A 59 -1.92 -0.26 3.62
C CYS A 59 -0.58 0.49 3.70
N ALA A 60 0.50 -0.13 3.24
CA ALA A 60 1.83 0.47 3.17
C ALA A 60 2.12 0.94 1.73
N TRP A 61 2.67 2.15 1.62
CA TRP A 61 3.08 2.73 0.35
C TRP A 61 4.51 3.26 0.39
N GLY A 62 5.32 2.87 -0.60
CA GLY A 62 6.69 3.36 -0.76
C GLY A 62 6.81 4.45 -1.82
N ALA A 63 7.62 5.46 -1.54
CA ALA A 63 8.07 6.46 -2.51
C ALA A 63 9.54 6.22 -2.88
N TRP A 64 9.90 6.42 -4.15
CA TRP A 64 11.29 6.29 -4.61
C TRP A 64 12.22 7.32 -3.96
N SER A 65 11.78 8.57 -3.94
CA SER A 65 12.67 9.72 -3.85
C SER A 65 12.74 10.30 -2.44
N ARG A 66 11.69 11.05 -2.05
CA ARG A 66 11.74 11.97 -0.91
C ARG A 66 10.72 11.70 0.19
N HIS A 67 9.69 10.92 -0.08
CA HIS A 67 8.59 10.71 0.88
C HIS A 67 8.75 9.43 1.71
N GLY A 68 9.75 8.60 1.40
CA GLY A 68 10.02 7.36 2.11
C GLY A 68 8.85 6.39 2.12
N ILE A 69 8.52 5.80 3.26
CA ILE A 69 7.44 4.82 3.38
C ILE A 69 6.37 5.37 4.31
N CYS A 70 5.11 5.23 3.92
CA CYS A 70 3.96 5.54 4.76
C CYS A 70 3.15 4.29 5.05
N GLY A 71 2.56 4.25 6.25
CA GLY A 71 1.49 3.33 6.59
C GLY A 71 0.19 4.10 6.74
N TYR A 72 -0.85 3.60 6.11
CA TYR A 72 -2.20 4.16 6.13
C TYR A 72 -3.15 3.16 6.79
N ASN A 73 -4.14 3.69 7.50
CA ASN A 73 -5.31 2.92 7.92
C ASN A 73 -6.13 2.60 6.67
N ALA A 74 -6.29 1.33 6.35
CA ALA A 74 -6.99 0.90 5.13
C ALA A 74 -8.51 1.06 5.20
N ASN A 75 -9.08 1.33 6.39
CA ASN A 75 -10.51 1.55 6.56
C ASN A 75 -10.88 3.03 6.51
N SER A 76 -9.97 3.93 6.91
CA SER A 76 -10.23 5.38 6.96
C SER A 76 -9.40 6.20 5.99
N GLY A 77 -8.34 5.63 5.41
CA GLY A 77 -7.35 6.34 4.61
C GLY A 77 -6.39 7.23 5.42
N GLU A 78 -6.50 7.24 6.75
CA GLU A 78 -5.67 8.08 7.62
C GLU A 78 -4.19 7.66 7.57
N LEU A 79 -3.29 8.64 7.48
CA LEU A 79 -1.85 8.41 7.62
C LEU A 79 -1.52 8.06 9.07
N LEU A 80 -1.10 6.82 9.32
CA LEU A 80 -0.73 6.33 10.66
C LEU A 80 0.72 6.66 11.00
N TRP A 81 1.64 6.51 10.05
CA TRP A 81 3.06 6.75 10.26
C TRP A 81 3.81 6.99 8.94
N GLN A 82 4.99 7.63 9.05
CA GLN A 82 5.88 7.86 7.92
C GLN A 82 7.36 7.69 8.31
N ARG A 83 8.12 6.96 7.50
CA ARG A 83 9.58 6.78 7.59
C ARG A 83 10.27 7.45 6.41
N LYS A 84 10.64 8.73 6.57
CA LYS A 84 11.29 9.57 5.53
C LYS A 84 12.79 9.25 5.34
N ASP A 85 13.38 8.58 6.31
CA ASP A 85 14.78 8.16 6.32
C ASP A 85 15.06 7.04 5.29
N LEU A 86 14.03 6.28 4.91
CA LEU A 86 14.12 5.23 3.91
C LEU A 86 13.95 5.81 2.51
N LYS A 87 14.88 5.49 1.59
CA LYS A 87 14.86 5.94 0.18
C LYS A 87 15.00 4.73 -0.75
N ARG A 88 14.63 4.91 -2.03
CA ARG A 88 14.72 3.85 -3.07
C ARG A 88 14.01 2.56 -2.65
N VAL A 89 12.83 2.72 -2.06
CA VAL A 89 12.09 1.60 -1.47
C VAL A 89 11.36 0.83 -2.57
N LEU A 90 11.51 -0.49 -2.52
CA LEU A 90 10.63 -1.43 -3.19
C LEU A 90 9.90 -2.23 -2.10
N ILE A 91 8.58 -2.33 -2.21
CA ILE A 91 7.79 -3.12 -1.26
C ILE A 91 7.58 -4.49 -1.89
N SER A 92 8.12 -5.52 -1.24
CA SER A 92 7.80 -6.91 -1.51
C SER A 92 7.11 -7.48 -0.29
N VAL A 93 5.86 -7.89 -0.44
CA VAL A 93 5.16 -8.64 0.59
C VAL A 93 5.63 -10.08 0.48
N SER A 94 6.39 -10.55 1.46
CA SER A 94 6.69 -11.97 1.64
C SER A 94 5.93 -12.45 2.87
N VAL A 95 4.91 -13.29 2.68
CA VAL A 95 4.13 -13.84 3.78
C VAL A 95 4.85 -15.08 4.30
N PHE A 96 5.61 -14.93 5.38
CA PHE A 96 5.94 -16.05 6.28
C PHE A 96 5.09 -15.87 7.54
N ALA A 97 4.66 -16.99 8.12
CA ALA A 97 3.50 -17.13 9.00
C ALA A 97 3.41 -16.25 10.26
N ASN A 98 4.37 -15.35 10.54
CA ASN A 98 4.31 -14.41 11.65
C ASN A 98 5.00 -13.07 11.31
N GLN A 99 4.16 -12.08 10.97
CA GLN A 99 4.37 -10.61 10.96
C GLN A 99 5.48 -9.94 10.12
N VAL A 100 5.14 -8.67 9.80
CA VAL A 100 5.93 -7.52 9.33
C VAL A 100 6.20 -7.44 7.83
N PHE A 101 5.80 -6.30 7.24
CA PHE A 101 6.22 -5.87 5.91
C PHE A 101 7.74 -6.02 5.78
N LYS A 102 8.20 -6.91 4.90
CA LYS A 102 9.63 -7.05 4.63
C LYS A 102 10.05 -5.96 3.65
N LEU A 103 10.39 -4.80 4.20
CA LEU A 103 10.87 -3.66 3.43
C LEU A 103 12.32 -3.91 2.99
N LYS A 104 12.57 -3.92 1.68
CA LYS A 104 13.92 -3.92 1.12
C LYS A 104 14.20 -2.55 0.48
N SER A 105 15.17 -1.82 1.04
CA SER A 105 15.79 -0.66 0.38
C SER A 105 17.11 -1.08 -0.23
N PHE A 106 17.33 -0.72 -1.50
CA PHE A 106 18.65 -0.84 -2.13
C PHE A 106 19.43 0.44 -1.81
N ILE A 107 20.48 0.31 -0.99
CA ILE A 107 21.41 1.41 -0.69
C ILE A 107 22.27 1.65 -1.94
#